data_AF-A0A150QST4-F1
#
_entry.id   AF-A0A150QST4-F1
#
_cell.length_a   1.000
_cell.length_b   1.000
_cell.length_c   1.000
_cell.angle_alpha   90.00
_cell.angle_beta   90.00
_cell.angle_gamma   90.00
#
_symmetry.space_group_name_H-M   'P 1'
#
loop_
_entity.id
_entity.type
_entity.pdbx_description
1 polymer ?
#
loop_
_entity_poly.entity_id
_entity_poly.type
_entity_poly.pdbx_seq_one_letter_code
_entity_poly.pdbx_strand_id
1 'polypeptide(L)'
;MLALAEVDPEMVLSRGLREEVLSTVAGIAFEEDNPAADQVFDLLTNKLGSGGLDVLLDLVRARGGTKAARRASEILARPAVMARATPALRVTFAFRRASCGGKRALFSRAAAEGDERTLFELQVLHGARCRRTDPCCFRDDKAIAEAIQQLKARLGT
;
A
#
# COMPACT_ATOMS: atom_id res chain seq x y z
N MET A 1 -12.96 -15.37 7.82
CA MET A 1 -12.76 -14.39 6.72
C MET A 1 -13.36 -14.86 5.41
N LEU A 2 -13.01 -16.04 4.88
CA LEU A 2 -13.49 -16.53 3.58
C LEU A 2 -15.03 -16.54 3.48
N ALA A 3 -15.72 -17.19 4.44
CA ALA A 3 -17.19 -17.22 4.47
C ALA A 3 -17.81 -15.81 4.59
N LEU A 4 -17.17 -14.87 5.29
CA LEU A 4 -17.65 -13.50 5.37
C LEU A 4 -17.50 -12.79 4.02
N ALA A 5 -16.39 -13.01 3.30
CA ALA A 5 -16.18 -12.42 1.98
C ALA A 5 -17.14 -12.96 0.91
N GLU A 6 -17.67 -14.17 1.09
CA GLU A 6 -18.68 -14.75 0.21
C GLU A 6 -20.06 -14.12 0.44
N VAL A 7 -20.38 -13.80 1.70
CA VAL A 7 -21.70 -13.28 2.10
C VAL A 7 -21.76 -11.75 1.98
N ASP A 8 -20.70 -11.07 2.40
CA ASP A 8 -20.59 -9.61 2.41
C ASP A 8 -19.14 -9.14 2.14
N PRO A 9 -18.76 -9.01 0.84
CA PRO A 9 -17.46 -8.51 0.43
C PRO A 9 -17.14 -7.11 0.97
N GLU A 10 -18.14 -6.22 1.02
CA GLU A 10 -17.96 -4.83 1.44
C GLU A 10 -17.62 -4.73 2.92
N MET A 11 -18.22 -5.60 3.75
CA MET A 11 -17.89 -5.69 5.17
C MET A 11 -16.42 -6.08 5.38
N VAL A 12 -15.89 -7.05 4.63
CA VAL A 12 -14.46 -7.43 4.70
C VAL A 12 -13.54 -6.28 4.29
N LEU A 13 -13.99 -5.45 3.33
CA LEU A 13 -13.21 -4.32 2.83
C LEU A 13 -13.35 -3.05 3.69
N SER A 14 -14.33 -3.02 4.59
CA SER A 14 -14.65 -1.87 5.42
C SER A 14 -13.46 -1.40 6.26
N ARG A 15 -13.40 -0.08 6.52
CA ARG A 15 -12.37 0.50 7.38
C ARG A 15 -12.42 -0.07 8.80
N GLY A 16 -13.61 -0.44 9.29
CA GLY A 16 -13.84 -0.94 10.65
C GLY A 16 -13.26 -2.32 10.93
N LEU A 17 -13.06 -3.16 9.91
CA LEU A 17 -12.48 -4.51 10.05
C LEU A 17 -11.07 -4.62 9.47
N ARG A 18 -10.48 -3.51 9.03
CA ARG A 18 -9.23 -3.53 8.27
C ARG A 18 -8.09 -4.16 9.08
N GLU A 19 -7.95 -3.82 10.36
CA GLU A 19 -6.86 -4.33 11.19
C GLU A 19 -7.03 -5.83 11.48
N GLU A 20 -8.25 -6.27 11.76
CA GLU A 20 -8.59 -7.67 12.00
C GLU A 20 -8.32 -8.52 10.75
N VAL A 21 -8.67 -8.00 9.57
CA VAL A 21 -8.36 -8.63 8.28
C VAL A 21 -6.86 -8.73 8.09
N LEU A 22 -6.11 -7.64 8.28
CA LEU A 22 -4.65 -7.65 8.14
C LEU A 22 -3.98 -8.63 9.12
N SER A 23 -4.44 -8.66 10.37
CA SER A 23 -3.95 -9.57 11.40
C SER A 23 -4.23 -11.03 11.03
N THR A 24 -5.43 -11.32 10.57
CA THR A 24 -5.85 -12.66 10.13
C THR A 24 -5.01 -13.13 8.93
N VAL A 25 -4.87 -12.29 7.90
CA VAL A 25 -4.08 -12.61 6.70
C VAL A 25 -2.61 -12.82 7.07
N ALA A 26 -2.05 -11.97 7.93
CA ALA A 26 -0.67 -12.11 8.40
C ALA A 26 -0.46 -13.40 9.20
N GLY A 27 -1.41 -13.78 10.06
CA GLY A 27 -1.35 -14.99 10.86
C GLY A 27 -1.44 -16.27 10.02
N ILE A 28 -2.41 -16.35 9.10
CA ILE A 28 -2.58 -17.54 8.23
C ILE A 28 -1.36 -17.74 7.32
N ALA A 29 -0.70 -16.67 6.92
CA ALA A 29 0.49 -16.72 6.07
C ALA A 29 1.81 -16.91 6.82
N PHE A 30 1.77 -17.08 8.15
CA PHE A 30 2.96 -17.34 8.96
C PHE A 30 3.48 -18.76 8.75
N GLU A 31 2.57 -19.73 8.70
CA GLU A 31 2.85 -21.15 8.48
C GLU A 31 3.28 -21.40 7.03
N GLU A 32 4.21 -22.35 6.85
CA GLU A 32 4.59 -22.82 5.51
C GLU A 32 3.51 -23.78 4.98
N ASP A 33 3.23 -23.69 3.68
CA ASP A 33 2.27 -24.54 2.96
C ASP A 33 0.86 -24.60 3.55
N ASN A 34 0.35 -23.48 4.07
CA ASN A 34 -1.03 -23.39 4.54
C ASN A 34 -2.00 -23.16 3.35
N PRO A 35 -2.86 -24.13 2.98
CA PRO A 35 -3.77 -23.99 1.82
C PRO A 35 -4.82 -22.90 2.01
N ALA A 36 -5.16 -22.56 3.26
CA ALA A 36 -6.06 -21.46 3.55
C ALA A 36 -5.39 -20.11 3.21
N ALA A 37 -4.05 -20.00 3.33
CA ALA A 37 -3.33 -18.82 2.87
C ALA A 37 -3.49 -18.62 1.37
N ASP A 38 -3.39 -19.70 0.58
CA ASP A 38 -3.56 -19.62 -0.86
C ASP A 38 -4.95 -19.14 -1.27
N GLN A 39 -5.99 -19.68 -0.64
CA GLN A 39 -7.37 -19.26 -0.88
C GLN A 39 -7.59 -17.78 -0.51
N VAL A 40 -7.01 -17.34 0.60
CA VAL A 40 -7.09 -15.94 1.06
C VAL A 40 -6.40 -15.00 0.07
N PHE A 41 -5.18 -15.32 -0.37
CA PHE A 41 -4.48 -14.47 -1.34
C PHE A 41 -5.15 -14.49 -2.71
N ASP A 42 -5.73 -15.61 -3.15
CA ASP A 42 -6.53 -15.65 -4.37
C ASP A 42 -7.77 -14.77 -4.26
N LEU A 43 -8.52 -14.86 -3.16
CA LEU A 43 -9.68 -14.02 -2.87
C LEU A 43 -9.31 -12.53 -2.95
N LEU A 44 -8.26 -12.10 -2.23
CA LEU A 44 -7.79 -10.71 -2.22
C LEU A 44 -7.31 -10.25 -3.60
N THR A 45 -6.69 -11.15 -4.38
CA THR A 45 -6.13 -10.79 -5.69
C THR A 45 -7.21 -10.71 -6.77
N ASN A 46 -8.18 -11.61 -6.75
CA ASN A 46 -9.01 -11.91 -7.91
C ASN A 46 -10.51 -11.72 -7.70
N LYS A 47 -11.01 -11.81 -6.46
CA LYS A 47 -12.46 -11.87 -6.20
C LYS A 47 -13.02 -10.62 -5.54
N LEU A 48 -12.18 -9.82 -4.88
CA LEU A 48 -12.59 -8.59 -4.17
C LEU A 48 -12.28 -7.30 -4.93
N GLY A 49 -12.07 -7.39 -6.26
CA GLY A 49 -11.78 -6.23 -7.10
C GLY A 49 -10.56 -5.43 -6.62
N SER A 50 -10.60 -4.10 -6.81
CA SER A 50 -9.51 -3.23 -6.36
C SER A 50 -9.41 -3.13 -4.84
N GLY A 51 -10.50 -3.33 -4.09
CA GLY A 51 -10.49 -3.29 -2.63
C GLY A 51 -9.64 -4.41 -2.02
N GLY A 52 -9.68 -5.61 -2.61
CA GLY A 52 -8.76 -6.68 -2.24
C GLY A 52 -7.29 -6.34 -2.48
N LEU A 53 -6.99 -5.63 -3.58
CA LEU A 53 -5.63 -5.13 -3.85
C LEU A 53 -5.22 -4.04 -2.85
N ASP A 54 -6.17 -3.21 -2.40
CA ASP A 54 -5.93 -2.23 -1.34
C ASP A 54 -5.56 -2.91 -0.01
N VAL A 55 -6.20 -4.04 0.33
CA VAL A 55 -5.81 -4.87 1.49
C VAL A 55 -4.39 -5.41 1.34
N LEU A 56 -4.02 -5.88 0.15
CA LEU A 56 -2.63 -6.32 -0.13
C LEU A 56 -1.64 -5.16 0.06
N LEU A 57 -1.96 -3.95 -0.40
CA LEU A 57 -1.11 -2.78 -0.20
C LEU A 57 -0.98 -2.44 1.29
N ASP A 58 -2.07 -2.50 2.04
CA ASP A 58 -2.05 -2.24 3.48
C ASP A 58 -1.24 -3.29 4.24
N LEU A 59 -1.26 -4.55 3.80
CA LEU A 59 -0.40 -5.60 4.35
C LEU A 59 1.09 -5.28 4.13
N VAL A 60 1.45 -4.80 2.93
CA VAL A 60 2.82 -4.33 2.62
C VAL A 60 3.22 -3.13 3.48
N ARG A 61 2.29 -2.23 3.81
CA ARG A 61 2.53 -1.02 4.60
C ARG A 61 2.64 -1.31 6.09
N ALA A 62 1.70 -2.07 6.64
CA ALA A 62 1.55 -2.27 8.09
C ALA A 62 2.37 -3.46 8.61
N ARG A 63 2.57 -4.52 7.81
CA ARG A 63 3.20 -5.78 8.25
C ARG A 63 4.52 -6.05 7.51
N GLY A 64 5.27 -5.00 7.20
CA GLY A 64 6.56 -5.09 6.52
C GLY A 64 7.51 -6.09 7.18
N GLY A 65 8.24 -6.87 6.38
CA GLY A 65 9.16 -7.92 6.85
C GLY A 65 8.51 -9.28 7.12
N THR A 66 7.18 -9.37 7.15
CA THR A 66 6.47 -10.66 7.28
C THR A 66 6.42 -11.43 5.94
N LYS A 67 6.23 -12.76 6.00
CA LYS A 67 5.99 -13.60 4.81
C LYS A 67 4.76 -13.13 4.03
N ALA A 68 3.70 -12.74 4.75
CA ALA A 68 2.46 -12.22 4.18
C ALA A 68 2.68 -10.93 3.37
N ALA A 69 3.41 -9.96 3.93
CA ALA A 69 3.73 -8.71 3.25
C ALA A 69 4.64 -8.93 2.02
N ARG A 70 5.60 -9.86 2.10
CA ARG A 70 6.43 -10.24 0.94
C ARG A 70 5.57 -10.81 -0.17
N ARG A 71 4.70 -11.77 0.13
CA ARG A 71 3.76 -12.36 -0.84
C ARG A 71 2.83 -11.33 -1.46
N ALA A 72 2.26 -10.42 -0.67
CA ALA A 72 1.45 -9.32 -1.17
C ALA A 72 2.24 -8.40 -2.12
N SER A 73 3.48 -8.06 -1.77
CA SER A 73 4.36 -7.27 -2.63
C SER A 73 4.66 -7.97 -3.97
N GLU A 74 4.91 -9.27 -3.96
CA GLU A 74 5.14 -10.07 -5.17
C GLU A 74 3.90 -10.14 -6.07
N ILE A 75 2.72 -10.27 -5.48
CA ILE A 75 1.45 -10.24 -6.21
C ILE A 75 1.24 -8.86 -6.86
N LEU A 76 1.39 -7.79 -6.09
CA LEU A 76 1.23 -6.41 -6.59
C LEU A 76 2.30 -6.03 -7.61
N ALA A 77 3.47 -6.67 -7.61
CA ALA A 77 4.50 -6.44 -8.63
C ALA A 77 4.12 -6.97 -10.02
N ARG A 78 3.08 -7.81 -10.15
CA ARG A 78 2.66 -8.39 -11.43
C ARG A 78 1.93 -7.34 -12.28
N PRO A 79 2.34 -7.08 -13.54
CA PRO A 79 1.69 -6.08 -14.39
C PRO A 79 0.19 -6.30 -14.56
N ALA A 80 -0.25 -7.55 -14.75
CA ALA A 80 -1.66 -7.90 -14.89
C ALA A 80 -2.50 -7.58 -13.64
N VAL A 81 -1.93 -7.72 -12.44
CA VAL A 81 -2.61 -7.36 -11.19
C VAL A 81 -2.67 -5.84 -11.05
N MET A 82 -1.55 -5.16 -11.29
CA MET A 82 -1.44 -3.71 -11.15
C MET A 82 -2.31 -2.94 -12.17
N ALA A 83 -2.60 -3.54 -13.33
CA ALA A 83 -3.55 -3.00 -14.30
C ALA A 83 -4.99 -2.89 -13.76
N ARG A 84 -5.36 -3.69 -12.74
CA ARG A 84 -6.68 -3.62 -12.07
C ARG A 84 -6.68 -2.71 -10.84
N ALA A 85 -5.52 -2.27 -10.38
CA ALA A 85 -5.39 -1.40 -9.22
C ALA A 85 -5.88 0.03 -9.52
N THR A 86 -6.31 0.74 -8.47
CA THR A 86 -6.63 2.17 -8.54
C THR A 86 -5.37 3.00 -8.81
N PRO A 87 -5.48 4.22 -9.39
CA PRO A 87 -4.34 5.11 -9.56
C PRO A 87 -3.57 5.36 -8.24
N ALA A 88 -4.29 5.57 -7.14
CA ALA A 88 -3.72 5.78 -5.81
C ALA A 88 -2.89 4.60 -5.32
N LEU A 89 -3.38 3.36 -5.50
CA LEU A 89 -2.62 2.15 -5.17
C LEU A 89 -1.36 2.07 -6.03
N ARG A 90 -1.47 2.28 -7.35
CA ARG A 90 -0.33 2.21 -8.29
C ARG A 90 0.78 3.15 -7.88
N VAL A 91 0.46 4.43 -7.63
CA VAL A 91 1.47 5.42 -7.25
C VAL A 91 2.05 5.14 -5.87
N THR A 92 1.23 4.74 -4.89
CA THR A 92 1.72 4.41 -3.54
C THR A 92 2.67 3.22 -3.56
N PHE A 93 2.32 2.16 -4.30
CA PHE A 93 3.16 0.99 -4.43
C PHE A 93 4.46 1.28 -5.18
N ALA A 94 4.39 2.03 -6.29
CA ALA A 94 5.58 2.49 -7.01
C ALA A 94 6.49 3.34 -6.11
N PHE A 95 5.91 4.24 -5.31
CA PHE A 95 6.64 5.10 -4.38
C PHE A 95 7.38 4.31 -3.31
N ARG A 96 6.73 3.28 -2.72
CA ARG A 96 7.36 2.41 -1.73
C ARG A 96 8.50 1.57 -2.30
N ARG A 97 8.38 1.13 -3.56
CA ARG A 97 9.41 0.32 -4.24
C ARG A 97 10.56 1.13 -4.83
N ALA A 98 10.35 2.42 -5.10
CA ALA A 98 11.35 3.25 -5.71
C ALA A 98 12.59 3.41 -4.80
N SER A 99 13.77 3.40 -5.41
CA SER A 99 14.99 3.88 -4.78
C SER A 99 14.83 5.36 -4.41
N CYS A 100 15.68 5.88 -3.53
CA CYS A 100 15.56 7.26 -3.08
C CYS A 100 15.62 8.28 -4.22
N GLY A 101 16.53 8.11 -5.19
CA GLY A 101 16.53 8.93 -6.40
C GLY A 101 15.25 8.80 -7.23
N GLY A 102 14.66 7.59 -7.30
CA GLY A 102 13.41 7.34 -8.01
C GLY A 102 12.18 7.95 -7.34
N LYS A 103 12.17 8.11 -6.01
CA LYS A 103 11.03 8.68 -5.28
C LYS A 103 10.73 10.13 -5.67
N ARG A 104 11.78 10.94 -5.90
CA ARG A 104 11.59 12.35 -6.31
C ARG A 104 10.81 12.47 -7.62
N ALA A 105 11.06 11.58 -8.58
CA ALA A 105 10.35 11.57 -9.86
C ALA A 105 8.84 11.24 -9.73
N LEU A 106 8.43 10.68 -8.59
CA LEU A 106 7.04 10.29 -8.33
C LEU A 106 6.23 11.37 -7.60
N PHE A 107 6.84 12.43 -7.08
CA PHE A 107 6.12 13.44 -6.27
C PHE A 107 4.94 14.08 -6.99
N SER A 108 5.10 14.48 -8.25
CA SER A 108 4.01 15.06 -9.05
C SER A 108 2.84 14.09 -9.23
N ARG A 109 3.15 12.83 -9.58
CA ARG A 109 2.13 11.78 -9.68
C ARG A 109 1.48 11.45 -8.34
N ALA A 110 2.26 11.47 -7.26
CA ALA A 110 1.76 11.21 -5.91
C ALA A 110 0.74 12.27 -5.47
N ALA A 111 0.97 13.54 -5.82
CA ALA A 111 0.01 14.61 -5.58
C ALA A 111 -1.28 14.45 -6.40
N ALA A 112 -1.15 14.12 -7.69
CA ALA A 112 -2.27 14.01 -8.62
C ALA A 112 -3.13 12.75 -8.39
N GLU A 113 -2.48 11.59 -8.21
CA GLU A 113 -3.14 10.27 -8.21
C GLU A 113 -3.29 9.66 -6.82
N GLY A 114 -2.53 10.13 -5.82
CA GLY A 114 -2.41 9.45 -4.51
C GLY A 114 -3.67 9.45 -3.65
N ASP A 115 -3.58 8.92 -2.44
CA ASP A 115 -4.62 9.07 -1.43
C ASP A 115 -4.00 9.29 -0.04
N GLU A 116 -4.80 9.15 1.03
CA GLU A 116 -4.35 9.28 2.42
C GLU A 116 -3.12 8.39 2.71
N ARG A 117 -3.00 7.25 2.05
CA ARG A 117 -1.88 6.32 2.20
C ARG A 117 -0.63 6.89 1.55
N THR A 118 -0.75 7.43 0.34
CA THR A 118 0.35 8.16 -0.32
C THR A 118 0.80 9.37 0.49
N LEU A 119 -0.15 10.12 1.05
CA LEU A 119 0.12 11.29 1.88
C LEU A 119 0.96 10.91 3.09
N PHE A 120 0.59 9.83 3.78
CA PHE A 120 1.37 9.30 4.90
C PHE A 120 2.81 8.97 4.49
N GLU A 121 3.02 8.28 3.35
CA GLU A 121 4.37 7.94 2.88
C GLU A 121 5.22 9.19 2.60
N LEU A 122 4.63 10.22 1.97
CA LEU A 122 5.30 11.49 1.69
C LEU A 122 5.68 12.21 3.00
N GLN A 123 4.76 12.26 3.96
CA GLN A 123 4.98 12.92 5.26
C GLN A 123 6.07 12.21 6.07
N VAL A 124 6.08 10.87 6.10
CA VAL A 124 7.14 10.09 6.74
C VAL A 124 8.48 10.39 6.08
N LEU A 125 8.54 10.41 4.75
CA LEU A 125 9.79 10.67 4.03
C LEU A 125 10.30 12.10 4.23
N HIS A 126 9.41 13.10 4.21
CA HIS A 126 9.75 14.50 4.48
C HIS A 126 10.19 14.71 5.94
N GLY A 127 9.58 14.00 6.88
CA GLY A 127 9.89 14.08 8.31
C GLY A 127 11.07 13.21 8.77
N ALA A 128 11.68 12.42 7.88
CA ALA A 128 12.71 11.46 8.24
C ALA A 128 13.95 12.13 8.86
N ARG A 129 14.49 11.52 9.93
CA ARG A 129 15.78 11.93 10.50
C ARG A 129 16.90 11.37 9.63
N CYS A 130 17.44 12.21 8.76
CA CYS A 130 18.54 11.87 7.85
C CYS A 130 19.74 12.81 8.04
N ARG A 131 20.92 12.37 7.59
CA ARG A 131 22.07 13.26 7.41
C ARG A 131 21.91 14.00 6.09
N ARG A 132 22.48 15.20 5.98
CA ARG A 132 22.40 16.03 4.75
C ARG A 132 22.97 15.35 3.49
N THR A 133 23.83 14.35 3.66
CA THR A 133 24.45 13.57 2.58
C THR A 133 23.66 12.32 2.19
N ASP A 134 22.57 12.02 2.88
CA ASP A 134 21.75 10.85 2.60
C ASP A 134 20.95 11.08 1.31
N PRO A 135 21.05 10.20 0.30
CA PRO A 135 20.32 10.34 -0.97
C PRO A 135 18.79 10.27 -0.80
N CYS A 136 18.30 9.85 0.37
CA CYS A 136 16.91 9.79 0.77
C CYS A 136 16.45 10.99 1.60
N CYS A 137 17.31 11.99 1.80
CA CYS A 137 17.00 13.14 2.65
C CYS A 137 16.20 14.20 1.89
N PHE A 138 14.87 14.11 2.01
CA PHE A 138 13.93 15.04 1.37
C PHE A 138 13.39 16.13 2.32
N ARG A 139 13.94 16.23 3.53
CA ARG A 139 13.46 17.15 4.57
C ARG A 139 13.42 18.61 4.14
N ASP A 140 14.40 19.04 3.36
CA ASP A 140 14.50 20.42 2.87
C ASP A 140 14.13 20.53 1.37
N ASP A 141 13.61 19.45 0.78
CA ASP A 141 13.23 19.42 -0.63
C ASP A 141 11.85 20.06 -0.83
N LYS A 142 11.82 21.18 -1.55
CA LYS A 142 10.57 21.89 -1.86
C LYS A 142 9.57 21.01 -2.62
N ALA A 143 10.04 20.10 -3.47
CA ALA A 143 9.16 19.30 -4.32
C ALA A 143 8.29 18.32 -3.52
N ILE A 144 8.82 17.75 -2.42
CA ILE A 144 7.99 16.88 -1.55
C ILE A 144 7.02 17.71 -0.71
N ALA A 145 7.44 18.89 -0.24
CA ALA A 145 6.57 19.78 0.53
C ALA A 145 5.38 20.25 -0.33
N GLU A 146 5.64 20.65 -1.58
CA GLU A 146 4.61 21.02 -2.55
C GLU A 146 3.66 19.85 -2.85
N ALA A 147 4.19 18.64 -3.08
CA ALA A 147 3.37 17.46 -3.32
C ALA A 147 2.47 17.12 -2.12
N ILE A 148 2.98 17.25 -0.89
CA ILE A 148 2.18 17.09 0.34
C ILE A 148 1.05 18.11 0.38
N GLN A 149 1.34 19.39 0.13
CA GLN A 149 0.32 20.46 0.18
C GLN A 149 -0.76 20.28 -0.89
N GLN A 150 -0.37 19.97 -2.13
CA GLN A 150 -1.31 19.69 -3.21
C GLN A 150 -2.20 18.49 -2.90
N LEU A 151 -1.61 17.42 -2.39
CA LEU A 151 -2.36 16.22 -2.02
C LEU A 151 -3.34 16.49 -0.87
N LYS A 152 -2.90 17.20 0.16
CA LYS A 152 -3.74 17.65 1.28
C LYS A 152 -4.94 18.47 0.81
N ALA A 153 -4.69 19.48 -0.02
CA ALA A 153 -5.74 20.32 -0.59
C ALA A 153 -6.76 19.50 -1.39
N ARG A 154 -6.31 18.52 -2.18
CA ARG A 154 -7.20 17.63 -2.93
C ARG A 154 -8.01 16.68 -2.05
N LEU A 155 -7.43 16.20 -0.96
CA LEU A 155 -8.08 15.29 -0.01
C LEU A 155 -8.96 16.03 1.01
N GLY A 156 -8.83 17.35 1.13
CA GLY A 156 -9.57 18.15 2.12
C GLY A 156 -9.05 17.98 3.55
N THR A 157 -7.74 17.77 3.74
CA THR A 157 -7.08 17.51 5.04
C THR A 157 -5.84 18.38 5.29
#